data_AF-A0A2R6KMI2-F1
#
_entry.id   AF-A0A2R6KMI2-F1
#
_cell.length_a   1.000
_cell.length_b   1.000
_cell.length_c   1.000
_cell.angle_alpha   90.00
_cell.angle_beta   90.00
_cell.angle_gamma   90.00
#
_symmetry.space_group_name_H-M   'P 1'
#
loop_
_entity.id
_entity.type
_entity.pdbx_description
1 polymer ?
#
loop_
_entity_poly.entity_id
_entity_poly.type
_entity_poly.pdbx_seq_one_letter_code
_entity_poly.pdbx_strand_id
1 'polypeptide(L)'
;MATDSRVIDGFGQVSQTAGTVFRYLLLFATLAGLIALTVLLLFVANDAIQPLTADPGWHLVFLSTLVVPTLSTVGYLLARARAALSVGVAALGLVVVSTMFASGIAMILVDIIPPITWAGYVLTLAVPTVAFLAARRAVDLPLLAWLPVAAVVYYASLLGIPGPLGSVVGLSQTVPSVAALFSSLSVLPADWLLLVVTFTLPVAAAVGSYVRPIGDRVAVAVGVGGVAVTSLAALSSSTVGLTPVPATTLATLVFVPTSGYVCRTVLSRPRDRIGLALPAVVVGGSLLGAALVRAFEFAGPQSWVDWQFLTSAHSRNAVDAGLYPAIGGSILLMVTVALFSFPLGVGAAVYLEEYAPNSRLARLIDVNISNLAGVPSVVYGLLGLGVFVRYFDQPSGTVLVGGATLALLILPIVIISSREALRSVPDDMRQASYGMGATRWQTVKNVVLPRSFSGILTGTILALGRAIGETAPLIMIGAPDVLFSLPTEFSAKVSAMPLQVFAWASLYATPEFYQRAVPAGVVVLVSVLLAMNSVAIVLRNRYQNEQ
;
A
#
# COMPACT_ATOMS: atom_id res chain seq x y z
N MET A 1 -41.42 24.97 -35.44
CA MET A 1 -40.71 25.97 -36.28
C MET A 1 -39.39 25.33 -36.68
N ALA A 2 -39.20 25.14 -37.99
CA ALA A 2 -38.16 24.32 -38.58
C ALA A 2 -36.75 24.85 -38.26
N THR A 3 -35.85 23.97 -37.80
CA THR A 3 -34.40 24.18 -37.95
C THR A 3 -34.01 23.64 -39.32
N ASP A 4 -34.05 24.54 -40.29
CA ASP A 4 -33.51 24.34 -41.63
C ASP A 4 -32.04 23.92 -41.55
N SER A 5 -31.78 22.74 -42.07
CA SER A 5 -30.46 22.20 -42.36
C SER A 5 -29.78 23.06 -43.42
N ARG A 6 -28.96 24.03 -43.01
CA ARG A 6 -27.89 24.53 -43.88
C ARG A 6 -26.78 23.49 -43.91
N VAL A 7 -26.93 22.58 -44.87
CA VAL A 7 -25.86 21.71 -45.37
C VAL A 7 -24.73 22.62 -45.86
N ILE A 8 -23.57 22.52 -45.22
CA ILE A 8 -22.32 23.10 -45.72
C ILE A 8 -21.74 22.05 -46.68
N ASP A 9 -22.09 22.16 -47.97
CA ASP A 9 -21.61 21.29 -49.06
C ASP A 9 -20.14 21.57 -49.40
N GLY A 10 -19.22 21.15 -48.52
CA GLY A 10 -17.78 21.37 -48.72
C GLY A 10 -16.85 20.26 -48.23
N PHE A 11 -17.34 19.24 -47.53
CA PHE A 11 -16.51 18.11 -47.09
C PHE A 11 -16.96 16.84 -47.81
N GLY A 12 -16.04 16.23 -48.57
CA GLY A 12 -16.26 14.97 -49.28
C GLY A 12 -16.77 13.85 -48.38
N GLN A 13 -17.44 12.85 -48.96
CA GLN A 13 -18.03 11.72 -48.24
C GLN A 13 -17.01 11.08 -47.28
N VAL A 14 -17.19 11.30 -45.98
CA VAL A 14 -16.36 10.69 -44.94
C VAL A 14 -16.63 9.18 -44.94
N SER A 15 -15.64 8.38 -45.31
CA SER A 15 -15.75 6.92 -45.37
C SER A 15 -16.05 6.33 -43.99
N GLN A 16 -17.31 5.97 -43.76
CA GLN A 16 -17.76 5.33 -42.52
C GLN A 16 -17.17 3.92 -42.37
N THR A 17 -16.78 3.27 -43.47
CA THR A 17 -16.15 1.94 -43.45
C THR A 17 -14.74 1.98 -42.87
N ALA A 18 -13.92 2.96 -43.25
CA ALA A 18 -12.59 3.15 -42.68
C ALA A 18 -12.65 3.41 -41.17
N GLY A 19 -13.58 4.26 -40.72
CA GLY A 19 -13.79 4.52 -39.30
C GLY A 19 -14.27 3.29 -38.52
N THR A 20 -15.14 2.48 -39.12
CA THR A 20 -15.65 1.24 -38.50
C THR A 20 -14.55 0.18 -38.40
N VAL A 21 -13.77 -0.01 -39.46
CA VAL A 21 -12.62 -0.95 -39.47
C VAL A 21 -11.59 -0.53 -38.44
N PHE A 22 -11.23 0.76 -38.39
CA PHE A 22 -10.28 1.28 -37.40
C PHE A 22 -10.76 1.05 -35.96
N ARG A 23 -12.04 1.30 -35.67
CA ARG A 23 -12.63 1.02 -34.35
C ARG A 23 -12.53 -0.45 -33.96
N TYR A 24 -12.86 -1.37 -34.86
CA TYR A 24 -12.76 -2.80 -34.58
C TYR A 24 -11.31 -3.27 -34.44
N LEU A 25 -10.37 -2.68 -35.18
CA LEU A 25 -8.94 -2.97 -35.04
C LEU A 25 -8.43 -2.55 -33.66
N LEU A 26 -8.80 -1.35 -33.18
CA LEU A 26 -8.46 -0.89 -31.83
C LEU A 26 -9.08 -1.77 -30.74
N LEU A 27 -10.34 -2.16 -30.90
CA LEU A 27 -11.00 -3.09 -29.97
C LEU A 27 -10.31 -4.46 -29.98
N PHE A 28 -9.96 -4.97 -31.16
CA PHE A 28 -9.23 -6.24 -31.28
C PHE A 28 -7.85 -6.15 -30.62
N ALA A 29 -7.08 -5.09 -30.85
CA ALA A 29 -5.76 -4.92 -30.26
C ALA A 29 -5.82 -4.88 -28.72
N THR A 30 -6.80 -4.18 -28.16
CA THR A 30 -7.00 -4.11 -26.70
C THR A 30 -7.45 -5.46 -26.11
N LEU A 31 -8.41 -6.13 -26.75
CA LEU A 31 -8.87 -7.46 -26.33
C LEU A 31 -7.77 -8.52 -26.46
N ALA A 32 -7.02 -8.51 -27.56
CA ALA A 32 -5.92 -9.45 -27.79
C ALA A 32 -4.85 -9.34 -26.70
N GLY A 33 -4.47 -8.11 -26.32
CA GLY A 33 -3.54 -7.89 -25.20
C GLY A 33 -4.09 -8.39 -23.86
N LEU A 34 -5.35 -8.09 -23.55
CA LEU A 34 -5.99 -8.54 -22.31
C LEU A 34 -6.12 -10.06 -22.25
N ILE A 35 -6.53 -10.70 -23.34
CA ILE A 35 -6.66 -12.16 -23.43
C ILE A 35 -5.27 -12.81 -23.32
N ALA A 36 -4.27 -12.32 -24.04
CA ALA A 36 -2.90 -12.85 -23.96
C ALA A 36 -2.35 -12.78 -22.53
N LEU A 37 -2.51 -11.64 -21.85
CA LEU A 37 -2.11 -11.47 -20.46
C LEU A 37 -2.90 -12.40 -19.52
N THR A 38 -4.21 -12.52 -19.72
CA THR A 38 -5.07 -13.38 -18.91
C THR A 38 -4.66 -14.85 -19.06
N VAL A 39 -4.43 -15.30 -20.29
CA VAL A 39 -3.96 -16.66 -20.59
C VAL A 39 -2.59 -16.91 -19.94
N LEU A 40 -1.66 -15.96 -20.06
CA LEU A 40 -0.35 -16.06 -19.41
C LEU A 40 -0.48 -16.20 -17.89
N LEU A 41 -1.28 -15.33 -17.25
CA LEU A 41 -1.51 -15.38 -15.80
C LEU A 41 -2.22 -16.66 -15.37
N LEU A 42 -3.11 -17.22 -16.18
CA LEU A 42 -3.76 -18.51 -15.91
C LEU A 42 -2.76 -19.66 -15.97
N PHE A 43 -1.85 -19.68 -16.95
CA PHE A 43 -0.79 -20.69 -17.00
C PHE A 43 0.12 -20.59 -15.78
N VAL A 44 0.58 -19.37 -15.46
CA VAL A 44 1.43 -19.12 -14.29
C VAL A 44 0.72 -19.54 -12.99
N ALA A 45 -0.56 -19.20 -12.83
CA ALA A 45 -1.33 -19.59 -11.65
C ALA A 45 -1.56 -21.10 -11.59
N ASN A 46 -1.80 -21.76 -12.72
CA ASN A 46 -1.93 -23.21 -12.79
C ASN A 46 -0.63 -23.91 -12.38
N ASP A 47 0.52 -23.44 -12.88
CA ASP A 47 1.82 -24.04 -12.57
C ASP A 47 2.20 -23.82 -11.09
N ALA A 48 1.83 -22.66 -10.52
CA ALA A 48 2.10 -22.33 -9.12
C ALA A 48 1.16 -23.04 -8.12
N ILE A 49 -0.14 -23.13 -8.41
CA ILE A 49 -1.14 -23.64 -7.47
C ILE A 49 -1.43 -25.12 -7.72
N GLN A 50 -1.31 -25.59 -8.96
CA GLN A 50 -1.59 -26.95 -9.40
C GLN A 50 -2.95 -27.47 -8.92
N PRO A 51 -4.07 -26.74 -9.17
CA PRO A 51 -5.37 -27.06 -8.59
C PRO A 51 -5.90 -28.45 -8.98
N LEU A 52 -5.50 -28.96 -10.15
CA LEU A 52 -5.92 -30.27 -10.67
C LEU A 52 -5.23 -31.47 -9.99
N THR A 53 -4.23 -31.23 -9.14
CA THR A 53 -3.55 -32.29 -8.37
C THR A 53 -4.29 -32.66 -7.09
N ALA A 54 -5.29 -31.88 -6.70
CA ALA A 54 -6.07 -32.13 -5.49
C ALA A 54 -6.99 -33.35 -5.64
N ASP A 55 -7.33 -33.97 -4.52
CA ASP A 55 -8.27 -35.08 -4.52
C ASP A 55 -9.67 -34.62 -4.99
N PRO A 56 -10.44 -35.47 -5.67
CA PRO A 56 -11.84 -35.17 -6.01
C PRO A 56 -12.68 -34.79 -4.78
N GLY A 57 -12.38 -35.39 -3.61
CA GLY A 57 -13.02 -35.04 -2.34
C GLY A 57 -12.75 -33.60 -1.91
N TRP A 58 -11.53 -33.09 -2.13
CA TRP A 58 -11.18 -31.69 -1.87
C TRP A 58 -12.04 -30.74 -2.72
N HIS A 59 -12.18 -31.04 -4.02
CA HIS A 59 -13.01 -30.26 -4.92
C HIS A 59 -14.49 -30.27 -4.51
N LEU A 60 -15.03 -31.42 -4.13
CA LEU A 60 -16.42 -31.53 -3.69
C LEU A 60 -16.69 -30.77 -2.38
N VAL A 61 -15.75 -30.82 -1.43
CA VAL A 61 -15.85 -30.06 -0.18
C VAL A 61 -15.90 -28.57 -0.49
N PHE A 62 -14.90 -27.99 -1.19
CA PHE A 62 -14.93 -26.55 -1.47
C PHE A 62 -16.05 -26.14 -2.43
N LEU A 63 -16.48 -27.01 -3.35
CA LEU A 63 -17.65 -26.77 -4.18
C LEU A 63 -18.91 -26.59 -3.31
N SER A 64 -19.13 -27.50 -2.35
CA SER A 64 -20.32 -27.50 -1.50
C SER A 64 -20.28 -26.47 -0.37
N THR A 65 -19.11 -26.18 0.20
CA THR A 65 -18.98 -25.29 1.36
C THR A 65 -18.71 -23.85 0.98
N LEU A 66 -18.04 -23.60 -0.15
CA LEU A 66 -17.61 -22.26 -0.56
C LEU A 66 -18.30 -21.82 -1.86
N VAL A 67 -18.12 -22.55 -2.96
CA VAL A 67 -18.53 -22.08 -4.29
C VAL A 67 -20.05 -21.99 -4.42
N VAL A 68 -20.77 -23.08 -4.17
CA VAL A 68 -22.24 -23.12 -4.29
C VAL A 68 -22.92 -22.14 -3.32
N PRO A 69 -22.57 -22.09 -2.03
CA PRO A 69 -23.15 -21.12 -1.11
C PRO A 69 -22.85 -19.67 -1.49
N THR A 70 -21.64 -19.37 -1.95
CA THR A 70 -21.25 -18.02 -2.38
C THR A 70 -22.06 -17.60 -3.61
N LEU A 71 -22.10 -18.44 -4.65
CA LEU A 71 -22.87 -18.16 -5.87
C LEU A 71 -24.37 -18.03 -5.58
N SER A 72 -24.91 -18.88 -4.70
CA SER A 72 -26.31 -18.81 -4.27
C SER A 72 -26.61 -17.51 -3.54
N THR A 73 -25.71 -17.08 -2.65
CA THR A 73 -25.84 -15.81 -1.91
C THR A 73 -25.76 -14.61 -2.86
N VAL A 74 -24.79 -14.61 -3.78
CA VAL A 74 -24.66 -13.55 -4.80
C VAL A 74 -25.89 -13.52 -5.71
N GLY A 75 -26.35 -14.67 -6.21
CA GLY A 75 -27.54 -14.78 -7.05
C GLY A 75 -28.80 -14.29 -6.34
N TYR A 76 -28.98 -14.67 -5.07
CA TYR A 76 -30.07 -14.19 -4.23
C TYR A 76 -30.02 -12.66 -4.05
N LEU A 77 -28.84 -12.10 -3.74
CA LEU A 77 -28.67 -10.65 -3.58
C LEU A 77 -28.88 -9.90 -4.90
N LEU A 78 -28.41 -10.44 -6.03
CA LEU A 78 -28.64 -9.85 -7.36
C LEU A 78 -30.12 -9.83 -7.75
N ALA A 79 -30.87 -10.85 -7.34
CA ALA A 79 -32.29 -10.98 -7.64
C ALA A 79 -33.18 -10.11 -6.71
N ARG A 80 -32.85 -10.03 -5.42
CA ARG A 80 -33.74 -9.41 -4.41
C ARG A 80 -33.22 -8.13 -3.75
N ALA A 81 -31.91 -7.91 -3.73
CA ALA A 81 -31.31 -6.82 -2.95
C ALA A 81 -29.97 -6.34 -3.54
N ARG A 82 -29.98 -5.84 -4.79
CA ARG A 82 -28.76 -5.38 -5.48
C ARG A 82 -27.97 -4.34 -4.69
N ALA A 83 -28.65 -3.44 -3.98
CA ALA A 83 -28.00 -2.47 -3.11
C ALA A 83 -27.19 -3.14 -1.98
N ALA A 84 -27.73 -4.20 -1.38
CA ALA A 84 -27.06 -4.97 -0.33
C ALA A 84 -25.86 -5.77 -0.85
N LEU A 85 -25.83 -6.16 -2.13
CA LEU A 85 -24.65 -6.80 -2.72
C LEU A 85 -23.41 -5.91 -2.63
N SER A 86 -23.55 -4.60 -2.86
CA SER A 86 -22.43 -3.67 -2.75
C SER A 86 -21.81 -3.64 -1.35
N VAL A 87 -22.64 -3.76 -0.31
CA VAL A 87 -22.22 -3.85 1.10
C VAL A 87 -21.50 -5.17 1.37
N GLY A 88 -22.02 -6.28 0.86
CA GLY A 88 -21.38 -7.58 0.99
C GLY A 88 -20.01 -7.63 0.33
N VAL A 89 -19.91 -7.14 -0.91
CA VAL A 89 -18.65 -7.07 -1.67
C VAL A 89 -17.65 -6.13 -1.00
N ALA A 90 -18.10 -4.98 -0.50
CA ALA A 90 -17.23 -4.04 0.22
C ALA A 90 -16.71 -4.63 1.54
N ALA A 91 -17.55 -5.33 2.31
CA ALA A 91 -17.14 -6.00 3.54
C ALA A 91 -16.14 -7.13 3.26
N LEU A 92 -16.39 -7.95 2.23
CA LEU A 92 -15.49 -9.02 1.83
C LEU A 92 -14.15 -8.44 1.34
N GLY A 93 -14.20 -7.43 0.47
CA GLY A 93 -13.03 -6.72 -0.02
C GLY A 93 -12.21 -6.12 1.12
N LEU A 94 -12.87 -5.51 2.11
CA LEU A 94 -12.20 -4.98 3.30
C LEU A 94 -11.46 -6.09 4.06
N VAL A 95 -12.07 -7.25 4.28
CA VAL A 95 -11.41 -8.39 4.96
C VAL A 95 -10.20 -8.86 4.18
N VAL A 96 -10.33 -9.10 2.87
CA VAL A 96 -9.21 -9.56 2.03
C VAL A 96 -8.08 -8.55 2.03
N VAL A 97 -8.38 -7.28 1.74
CA VAL A 97 -7.39 -6.20 1.64
C VAL A 97 -6.71 -5.95 2.98
N SER A 98 -7.48 -5.85 4.07
CA SER A 98 -6.92 -5.71 5.40
C SER A 98 -6.02 -6.87 5.79
N THR A 99 -6.37 -8.12 5.40
CA THR A 99 -5.55 -9.29 5.72
C THR A 99 -4.21 -9.26 5.00
N MET A 100 -4.22 -8.92 3.70
CA MET A 100 -2.99 -8.81 2.91
C MET A 100 -2.11 -7.65 3.37
N PHE A 101 -2.71 -6.53 3.79
CA PHE A 101 -1.97 -5.42 4.34
C PHE A 101 -1.40 -5.75 5.73
N ALA A 102 -2.20 -6.43 6.55
CA ALA A 102 -1.80 -6.83 7.89
C ALA A 102 -0.69 -7.86 7.89
N SER A 103 -0.62 -8.77 6.91
CA SER A 103 0.51 -9.69 6.78
C SER A 103 1.81 -8.95 6.47
N GLY A 104 1.78 -7.97 5.56
CA GLY A 104 2.94 -7.12 5.27
C GLY A 104 3.40 -6.29 6.47
N ILE A 105 2.47 -5.69 7.22
CA ILE A 105 2.82 -4.97 8.46
C ILE A 105 3.32 -5.91 9.55
N ALA A 106 2.69 -7.07 9.72
CA ALA A 106 3.14 -8.05 10.71
C ALA A 106 4.57 -8.49 10.42
N MET A 107 4.91 -8.72 9.15
CA MET A 107 6.28 -9.02 8.73
C MET A 107 7.27 -7.90 9.12
N ILE A 108 6.90 -6.63 8.91
CA ILE A 108 7.74 -5.50 9.34
C ILE A 108 7.91 -5.50 10.86
N LEU A 109 6.84 -5.69 11.62
CA LEU A 109 6.87 -5.59 13.09
C LEU A 109 7.50 -6.80 13.79
N VAL A 110 7.55 -7.96 13.12
CA VAL A 110 8.18 -9.17 13.66
C VAL A 110 9.67 -9.18 13.36
N ASP A 111 10.06 -8.91 12.11
CA ASP A 111 11.42 -9.24 11.65
C ASP A 111 12.27 -8.03 11.24
N ILE A 112 11.68 -6.84 11.07
CA ILE A 112 12.42 -5.63 10.66
C ILE A 112 12.51 -4.63 11.80
N ILE A 113 11.37 -4.21 12.34
CA ILE A 113 11.26 -3.20 13.39
C ILE A 113 10.64 -3.85 14.61
N PRO A 114 11.45 -4.24 15.62
CA PRO A 114 10.93 -4.80 16.86
C PRO A 114 9.87 -3.89 17.48
N PRO A 115 8.81 -4.43 18.13
CA PRO A 115 7.73 -3.65 18.71
C PRO A 115 8.19 -2.56 19.68
N ILE A 116 9.27 -2.81 20.41
CA ILE A 116 9.92 -1.82 21.27
C ILE A 116 10.51 -0.64 20.48
N THR A 117 11.20 -0.90 19.38
CA THR A 117 11.77 0.13 18.51
C THR A 117 10.65 0.94 17.84
N TRP A 118 9.60 0.26 17.38
CA TRP A 118 8.39 0.90 16.87
C TRP A 118 7.77 1.84 17.91
N ALA A 119 7.58 1.36 19.14
CA ALA A 119 7.04 2.16 20.23
C ALA A 119 7.93 3.37 20.55
N GLY A 120 9.26 3.17 20.53
CA GLY A 120 10.24 4.24 20.64
C GLY A 120 10.07 5.33 19.58
N TYR A 121 9.89 4.96 18.31
CA TYR A 121 9.62 5.92 17.23
C TYR A 121 8.28 6.64 17.39
N VAL A 122 7.23 5.93 17.79
CA VAL A 122 5.92 6.54 18.05
C VAL A 122 6.02 7.56 19.18
N LEU A 123 6.70 7.24 20.28
CA LEU A 123 6.93 8.16 21.40
C LEU A 123 7.78 9.35 20.98
N THR A 124 8.82 9.10 20.20
CA THR A 124 9.72 10.11 19.63
C THR A 124 8.97 11.16 18.82
N LEU A 125 7.87 10.80 18.16
CA LEU A 125 7.01 11.76 17.45
C LEU A 125 5.91 12.32 18.35
N ALA A 126 5.27 11.48 19.17
CA ALA A 126 4.13 11.87 20.00
C ALA A 126 4.50 12.86 21.11
N VAL A 127 5.60 12.61 21.83
CA VAL A 127 6.06 13.46 22.94
C VAL A 127 6.32 14.91 22.48
N PRO A 128 7.14 15.17 21.45
CA PRO A 128 7.35 16.54 21.00
C PRO A 128 6.08 17.15 20.38
N THR A 129 5.19 16.35 19.76
CA THR A 129 3.90 16.86 19.27
C THR A 129 3.04 17.38 20.41
N VAL A 130 2.88 16.59 21.48
CA VAL A 130 2.07 16.96 22.65
C VAL A 130 2.70 18.16 23.37
N ALA A 131 4.03 18.15 23.55
CA ALA A 131 4.76 19.27 24.13
C ALA A 131 4.58 20.55 23.31
N PHE A 132 4.68 20.46 21.98
CA PHE A 132 4.47 21.57 21.06
C PHE A 132 3.04 22.11 21.13
N LEU A 133 2.03 21.23 21.13
CA LEU A 133 0.62 21.64 21.24
C LEU A 133 0.31 22.28 22.60
N ALA A 134 0.89 21.78 23.68
CA ALA A 134 0.76 22.36 25.01
C ALA A 134 1.45 23.73 25.08
N ALA A 135 2.67 23.85 24.57
CA ALA A 135 3.44 25.09 24.56
C ALA A 135 2.75 26.18 23.72
N ARG A 136 2.14 25.80 22.59
CA ARG A 136 1.35 26.73 21.77
C ARG A 136 0.10 27.26 22.47
N ARG A 137 -0.47 26.51 23.43
CA ARG A 137 -1.58 27.01 24.26
C ARG A 137 -1.10 27.97 25.35
N ALA A 138 0.15 27.83 25.80
CA ALA A 138 0.72 28.65 26.86
C ALA A 138 1.41 29.93 26.34
N VAL A 139 1.95 29.89 25.11
CA VAL A 139 2.73 30.99 24.53
C VAL A 139 2.17 31.36 23.17
N ASP A 140 1.75 32.62 23.03
CA ASP A 140 1.22 33.17 21.78
C ASP A 140 2.35 33.70 20.90
N LEU A 141 2.95 32.79 20.13
CA LEU A 141 3.98 33.11 19.12
C LEU A 141 3.43 32.90 17.71
N PRO A 142 3.86 33.72 16.73
CA PRO A 142 3.50 33.50 15.33
C PRO A 142 4.02 32.15 14.83
N LEU A 143 3.27 31.51 13.92
CA LEU A 143 3.58 30.16 13.40
C LEU A 143 5.01 30.04 12.86
N LEU A 144 5.53 31.09 12.22
CA LEU A 144 6.89 31.13 11.68
C LEU A 144 7.96 30.99 12.76
N ALA A 145 7.73 31.55 13.96
CA ALA A 145 8.66 31.43 15.09
C ALA A 145 8.65 30.00 15.69
N TRP A 146 7.54 29.28 15.53
CA TRP A 146 7.39 27.91 15.99
C TRP A 146 8.09 26.88 15.10
N LEU A 147 8.31 27.16 13.81
CA LEU A 147 8.96 26.23 12.88
C LEU A 147 10.38 25.82 13.29
N PRO A 148 11.32 26.75 13.58
CA PRO A 148 12.66 26.36 14.01
C PRO A 148 12.65 25.66 15.37
N VAL A 149 11.78 26.09 16.30
CA VAL A 149 11.62 25.45 17.62
C VAL A 149 11.13 24.01 17.44
N ALA A 150 10.11 23.79 16.63
CA ALA A 150 9.63 22.45 16.31
C ALA A 150 10.73 21.61 15.64
N ALA A 151 11.43 22.16 14.64
CA ALA A 151 12.52 21.44 13.97
C ALA A 151 13.60 20.98 14.96
N VAL A 152 14.04 21.83 15.88
CA VAL A 152 15.03 21.50 16.91
C VAL A 152 14.49 20.47 17.90
N VAL A 153 13.25 20.62 18.37
CA VAL A 153 12.63 19.71 19.35
C VAL A 153 12.42 18.32 18.74
N TYR A 154 11.94 18.23 17.50
CA TYR A 154 11.82 16.96 16.79
C TYR A 154 13.18 16.35 16.48
N TYR A 155 14.18 17.15 16.08
CA TYR A 155 15.55 16.68 15.89
C TYR A 155 16.12 16.08 17.17
N ALA A 156 16.02 16.80 18.29
CA ALA A 156 16.51 16.35 19.60
C ALA A 156 15.78 15.09 20.07
N SER A 157 14.45 15.03 19.88
CA SER A 157 13.65 13.85 20.23
C SER A 157 14.11 12.62 19.44
N LEU A 158 14.36 12.78 18.14
CA LEU A 158 14.62 11.68 17.20
C LEU A 158 16.06 11.20 17.21
N LEU A 159 17.01 12.12 17.36
CA LEU A 159 18.43 11.85 17.16
C LEU A 159 19.27 12.07 18.43
N GLY A 160 18.69 12.60 19.50
CA GLY A 160 19.42 13.03 20.68
C GLY A 160 20.27 14.27 20.42
N ILE A 161 20.96 14.75 21.46
CA ILE A 161 21.85 15.91 21.37
C ILE A 161 23.28 15.46 21.69
N PRO A 162 24.27 15.76 20.83
CA PRO A 162 24.18 16.57 19.61
C PRO A 162 23.85 15.75 18.34
N GLY A 163 23.45 14.48 18.50
CA GLY A 163 22.99 13.61 17.40
C GLY A 163 24.06 13.36 16.32
N PRO A 164 23.66 12.89 15.12
CA PRO A 164 24.56 12.67 13.98
C PRO A 164 25.30 13.93 13.54
N LEU A 165 24.71 15.12 13.71
CA LEU A 165 25.37 16.39 13.34
C LEU A 165 26.50 16.73 14.31
N GLY A 166 26.32 16.42 15.60
CA GLY A 166 27.34 16.59 16.61
C GLY A 166 28.48 15.58 16.52
N SER A 167 28.18 14.33 16.17
CA SER A 167 29.22 13.31 15.97
C SER A 167 30.16 13.65 14.80
N VAL A 168 29.66 14.35 13.77
CA VAL A 168 30.50 14.87 12.67
C VAL A 168 31.51 15.93 13.17
N VAL A 169 31.17 16.65 14.24
CA VAL A 169 32.03 17.65 14.89
C VAL A 169 32.82 17.05 16.08
N GLY A 170 32.75 15.73 16.28
CA GLY A 170 33.46 15.04 17.37
C GLY A 170 32.86 15.25 18.77
N LEU A 171 31.62 15.74 18.86
CA LEU A 171 30.92 15.90 20.13
C LEU A 171 30.31 14.55 20.57
N SER A 172 30.56 14.16 21.81
CA SER A 172 29.91 12.99 22.42
C SER A 172 28.43 13.27 22.70
N GLN A 173 27.58 12.24 22.57
CA GLN A 173 26.15 12.37 22.88
C GLN A 173 25.94 12.65 24.37
N THR A 174 25.34 13.80 24.67
CA THR A 174 25.04 14.26 26.03
C THR A 174 23.59 13.97 26.41
N VAL A 175 22.66 14.00 25.45
CA VAL A 175 21.24 13.68 25.67
C VAL A 175 20.83 12.55 24.71
N PRO A 176 20.46 11.37 25.23
CA PRO A 176 19.94 10.28 24.39
C PRO A 176 18.60 10.66 23.73
N SER A 177 18.30 10.04 22.59
CA SER A 177 16.98 10.19 21.94
C SER A 177 15.85 9.64 22.81
N VAL A 178 14.62 10.06 22.55
CA VAL A 178 13.44 9.55 23.28
C VAL A 178 13.30 8.04 23.09
N ALA A 179 13.57 7.52 21.90
CA ALA A 179 13.62 6.08 21.65
C ALA A 179 14.71 5.38 22.48
N ALA A 180 15.91 5.95 22.57
CA ALA A 180 17.00 5.37 23.37
C ALA A 180 16.70 5.40 24.88
N LEU A 181 16.06 6.47 25.36
CA LEU A 181 15.57 6.57 26.75
C LEU A 181 14.47 5.54 27.04
N PHE A 182 13.58 5.31 26.09
CA PHE A 182 12.54 4.30 26.24
C PHE A 182 13.15 2.89 26.31
N SER A 183 14.12 2.60 25.43
CA SER A 183 14.80 1.30 25.39
C SER A 183 15.73 1.06 26.59
N SER A 184 16.11 2.09 27.36
CA SER A 184 16.95 1.93 28.56
C SER A 184 16.17 1.63 29.84
N LEU A 185 14.83 1.61 29.77
CA LEU A 185 13.98 1.26 30.91
C LEU A 185 14.20 -0.20 31.33
N SER A 186 14.40 -0.42 32.63
CA SER A 186 14.67 -1.75 33.20
C SER A 186 13.46 -2.70 33.16
N VAL A 187 12.24 -2.16 33.09
CA VAL A 187 11.00 -2.91 32.98
C VAL A 187 10.23 -2.37 31.78
N LEU A 188 10.13 -3.19 30.74
CA LEU A 188 9.42 -2.86 29.52
C LEU A 188 8.11 -3.67 29.44
N PRO A 189 6.99 -3.05 28.99
CA PRO A 189 5.78 -3.79 28.70
C PRO A 189 6.01 -4.88 27.65
N ALA A 190 5.20 -5.95 27.69
CA ALA A 190 5.25 -6.98 26.65
C ALA A 190 4.98 -6.39 25.26
N ASP A 191 5.62 -6.95 24.23
CA ASP A 191 5.55 -6.46 22.85
C ASP A 191 4.12 -6.24 22.33
N TRP A 192 3.22 -7.17 22.65
CA TRP A 192 1.82 -7.07 22.24
C TRP A 192 1.09 -5.91 22.92
N LEU A 193 1.44 -5.55 24.16
CA LEU A 193 0.90 -4.37 24.85
C LEU A 193 1.43 -3.09 24.22
N LEU A 194 2.71 -3.06 23.84
CA LEU A 194 3.30 -1.92 23.14
C LEU A 194 2.56 -1.68 21.82
N LEU A 195 2.24 -2.74 21.06
CA LEU A 195 1.43 -2.62 19.85
C LEU A 195 -0.01 -2.19 20.13
N VAL A 196 -0.64 -2.69 21.20
CA VAL A 196 -1.99 -2.24 21.57
C VAL A 196 -2.01 -0.73 21.81
N VAL A 197 -1.03 -0.20 22.54
CA VAL A 197 -0.95 1.23 22.86
C VAL A 197 -0.58 2.07 21.63
N THR A 198 0.44 1.65 20.88
CA THR A 198 1.03 2.49 19.83
C THR A 198 0.40 2.30 18.46
N PHE A 199 -0.31 1.19 18.25
CA PHE A 199 -0.87 0.81 16.96
C PHE A 199 -2.39 0.60 17.02
N THR A 200 -2.88 -0.19 17.97
CA THR A 200 -4.33 -0.48 18.09
C THR A 200 -5.13 0.72 18.54
N LEU A 201 -4.66 1.51 19.51
CA LEU A 201 -5.39 2.69 19.99
C LEU A 201 -5.65 3.72 18.87
N PRO A 202 -4.67 4.15 18.06
CA PRO A 202 -4.92 5.04 16.92
C PRO A 202 -5.93 4.47 15.93
N VAL A 203 -5.81 3.18 15.59
CA VAL A 203 -6.73 2.52 14.64
C VAL A 203 -8.14 2.43 15.22
N ALA A 204 -8.28 2.03 16.48
CA ALA A 204 -9.56 1.95 17.18
C ALA A 204 -10.22 3.33 17.34
N ALA A 205 -9.44 4.38 17.60
CA ALA A 205 -9.94 5.75 17.63
C ALA A 205 -10.42 6.22 16.25
N ALA A 206 -9.66 5.91 15.18
CA ALA A 206 -10.05 6.22 13.81
C ALA A 206 -11.36 5.50 13.44
N VAL A 207 -11.49 4.22 13.77
CA VAL A 207 -12.72 3.45 13.55
C VAL A 207 -13.88 3.97 14.41
N GLY A 208 -13.64 4.31 15.67
CA GLY A 208 -14.63 4.95 16.54
C GLY A 208 -15.16 6.25 15.94
N SER A 209 -14.26 7.12 15.44
CA SER A 209 -14.64 8.37 14.76
C SER A 209 -15.43 8.13 13.47
N TYR A 210 -15.16 7.03 12.74
CA TYR A 210 -15.92 6.63 11.56
C TYR A 210 -17.37 6.21 11.89
N VAL A 211 -17.61 5.65 13.07
CA VAL A 211 -18.94 5.24 13.56
C VAL A 211 -19.65 6.37 14.32
N ARG A 212 -18.93 7.43 14.71
CA ARG A 212 -19.44 8.58 15.48
C ARG A 212 -20.73 9.23 14.98
N PRO A 213 -21.01 9.34 13.67
CA PRO A 213 -22.30 9.86 13.20
C PRO A 213 -23.54 9.10 13.70
N ILE A 214 -23.39 7.85 14.16
CA ILE A 214 -24.47 7.06 14.77
C ILE A 214 -24.71 7.46 16.24
N GLY A 215 -23.66 7.91 16.94
CA GLY A 215 -23.72 8.36 18.33
C GLY A 215 -22.39 8.20 19.06
N ASP A 216 -22.08 9.15 19.93
CA ASP A 216 -20.81 9.19 20.67
C ASP A 216 -20.60 7.94 21.55
N ARG A 217 -21.66 7.43 22.20
CA ARG A 217 -21.58 6.18 23.00
C ARG A 217 -21.21 4.97 22.15
N VAL A 218 -21.75 4.88 20.93
CA VAL A 218 -21.45 3.78 20.00
C VAL A 218 -20.01 3.88 19.50
N ALA A 219 -19.54 5.09 19.19
CA ALA A 219 -18.15 5.31 18.80
C ALA A 219 -17.16 4.86 19.89
N VAL A 220 -17.42 5.23 21.15
CA VAL A 220 -16.59 4.79 22.28
C VAL A 220 -16.67 3.27 22.46
N ALA A 221 -17.86 2.68 22.40
CA ALA A 221 -18.04 1.23 22.53
C ALA A 221 -17.31 0.44 21.43
N VAL A 222 -17.34 0.90 20.18
CA VAL A 222 -16.61 0.28 19.07
C VAL A 222 -15.10 0.43 19.26
N GLY A 223 -14.62 1.60 19.69
CA GLY A 223 -13.20 1.82 19.96
C GLY A 223 -12.68 0.92 21.09
N VAL A 224 -13.37 0.91 22.24
CA VAL A 224 -13.01 0.07 23.39
C VAL A 224 -13.14 -1.42 23.05
N GLY A 225 -14.20 -1.80 22.33
CA GLY A 225 -14.39 -3.16 21.84
C GLY A 225 -13.26 -3.61 20.92
N GLY A 226 -12.79 -2.74 20.02
CA GLY A 226 -11.64 -3.02 19.16
C GLY A 226 -10.36 -3.31 19.96
N VAL A 227 -10.07 -2.50 20.98
CA VAL A 227 -8.92 -2.72 21.87
C VAL A 227 -9.07 -4.03 22.65
N ALA A 228 -10.26 -4.32 23.17
CA ALA A 228 -10.53 -5.57 23.89
C ALA A 228 -10.36 -6.80 22.99
N VAL A 229 -10.89 -6.77 21.76
CA VAL A 229 -10.75 -7.86 20.78
C VAL A 229 -9.28 -8.10 20.43
N THR A 230 -8.51 -7.05 20.17
CA THR A 230 -7.08 -7.20 19.89
C THR A 230 -6.31 -7.76 21.08
N SER A 231 -6.63 -7.30 22.29
CA SER A 231 -5.99 -7.80 23.51
C SER A 231 -6.32 -9.27 23.75
N LEU A 232 -7.57 -9.68 23.54
CA LEU A 232 -7.98 -11.08 23.61
C LEU A 232 -7.25 -11.92 22.56
N ALA A 233 -7.14 -11.44 21.32
CA ALA A 233 -6.41 -12.14 20.26
C ALA A 233 -4.93 -12.33 20.59
N ALA A 234 -4.31 -11.36 21.27
CA ALA A 234 -2.94 -11.47 21.77
C ALA A 234 -2.81 -12.57 22.83
N LEU A 235 -3.73 -12.59 23.79
CA LEU A 235 -3.72 -13.53 24.91
C LEU A 235 -4.06 -14.96 24.46
N SER A 236 -4.90 -15.10 23.43
CA SER A 236 -5.27 -16.39 22.84
C SER A 236 -4.41 -16.77 21.64
N SER A 237 -3.28 -16.10 21.38
CA SER A 237 -2.49 -16.36 20.18
C SER A 237 -1.91 -17.78 20.16
N SER A 238 -1.53 -18.29 21.33
CA SER A 238 -0.93 -19.61 21.51
C SER A 238 -1.87 -20.76 21.11
N THR A 239 -3.18 -20.60 21.28
CA THR A 239 -4.16 -21.63 20.89
C THR A 239 -4.30 -21.77 19.39
N VAL A 240 -3.90 -20.75 18.63
CA VAL A 240 -3.95 -20.72 17.16
C VAL A 240 -2.57 -21.00 16.55
N GLY A 241 -1.55 -21.26 17.37
CA GLY A 241 -0.17 -21.46 16.91
C GLY A 241 0.49 -20.16 16.41
N LEU A 242 0.00 -18.99 16.84
CA LEU A 242 0.55 -17.69 16.49
C LEU A 242 1.31 -17.08 17.67
N THR A 243 2.38 -16.34 17.36
CA THR A 243 3.01 -15.47 18.35
C THR A 243 2.13 -14.24 18.62
N PRO A 244 2.26 -13.58 19.79
CA PRO A 244 1.39 -12.46 20.15
C PRO A 244 1.48 -11.23 19.20
N VAL A 245 2.62 -11.02 18.54
CA VAL A 245 2.88 -9.87 17.66
C VAL A 245 2.09 -9.95 16.33
N PRO A 246 2.16 -11.04 15.54
CA PRO A 246 1.28 -11.25 14.40
C PRO A 246 -0.20 -11.24 14.79
N ALA A 247 -0.56 -11.87 15.91
CA ALA A 247 -1.96 -11.95 16.35
C ALA A 247 -2.54 -10.56 16.66
N THR A 248 -1.79 -9.71 17.37
CA THR A 248 -2.19 -8.31 17.63
C THR A 248 -2.28 -7.47 16.37
N THR A 249 -1.32 -7.62 15.46
CA THR A 249 -1.27 -6.87 14.21
C THR A 249 -2.44 -7.22 13.29
N LEU A 250 -2.68 -8.52 13.09
CA LEU A 250 -3.83 -9.03 12.32
C LEU A 250 -5.15 -8.59 12.95
N ALA A 251 -5.30 -8.70 14.27
CA ALA A 251 -6.53 -8.29 14.93
C ALA A 251 -6.80 -6.79 14.80
N THR A 252 -5.74 -5.97 14.93
CA THR A 252 -5.82 -4.52 14.78
C THR A 252 -6.23 -4.10 13.38
N LEU A 253 -5.65 -4.70 12.35
CA LEU A 253 -5.83 -4.24 10.96
C LEU A 253 -6.99 -4.92 10.24
N VAL A 254 -7.38 -6.13 10.66
CA VAL A 254 -8.48 -6.89 10.08
C VAL A 254 -9.74 -6.74 10.92
N PHE A 255 -9.74 -7.16 12.19
CA PHE A 255 -10.96 -7.20 12.98
C PHE A 255 -11.47 -5.81 13.38
N VAL A 256 -10.61 -4.86 13.72
CA VAL A 256 -11.07 -3.52 14.16
C VAL A 256 -11.77 -2.75 13.02
N PRO A 257 -11.20 -2.60 11.80
CA PRO A 257 -11.88 -1.91 10.71
C PRO A 257 -13.13 -2.66 10.22
N THR A 258 -13.06 -3.98 10.11
CA THR A 258 -14.21 -4.79 9.67
C THR A 258 -15.35 -4.75 10.67
N SER A 259 -15.07 -4.84 11.97
CA SER A 259 -16.11 -4.71 13.01
C SER A 259 -16.75 -3.32 13.02
N GLY A 260 -15.96 -2.26 12.81
CA GLY A 260 -16.48 -0.90 12.65
C GLY A 260 -17.40 -0.75 11.43
N TYR A 261 -17.00 -1.30 10.28
CA TYR A 261 -17.81 -1.31 9.06
C TYR A 261 -19.12 -2.09 9.24
N VAL A 262 -19.03 -3.30 9.81
CA VAL A 262 -20.19 -4.14 10.13
C VAL A 262 -21.12 -3.44 11.11
N CYS A 263 -20.59 -2.90 12.21
CA CYS A 263 -21.37 -2.18 13.21
C CYS A 263 -22.11 -0.97 12.60
N ARG A 264 -21.42 -0.15 11.80
CA ARG A 264 -22.03 0.97 11.09
C ARG A 264 -23.14 0.49 10.16
N THR A 265 -22.90 -0.56 9.39
CA THR A 265 -23.88 -1.11 8.45
C THR A 265 -25.12 -1.63 9.18
N VAL A 266 -24.92 -2.40 10.25
CA VAL A 266 -26.02 -2.95 11.05
C VAL A 266 -26.84 -1.82 11.66
N LEU A 267 -26.22 -0.82 12.28
CA LEU A 267 -26.95 0.23 12.98
C LEU A 267 -27.58 1.28 12.05
N SER A 268 -26.93 1.63 10.94
CA SER A 268 -27.40 2.71 10.05
C SER A 268 -28.18 2.25 8.82
N ARG A 269 -28.03 0.99 8.37
CA ARG A 269 -28.63 0.48 7.12
C ARG A 269 -29.34 -0.86 7.31
N PRO A 270 -30.50 -0.90 7.99
CA PRO A 270 -31.18 -2.14 8.34
C PRO A 270 -31.59 -3.00 7.14
N ARG A 271 -31.95 -2.38 6.00
CA ARG A 271 -32.31 -3.07 4.76
C ARG A 271 -31.12 -3.74 4.06
N ASP A 272 -29.91 -3.22 4.24
CA ASP A 272 -28.71 -3.69 3.56
C ASP A 272 -27.92 -4.75 4.37
N ARG A 273 -28.34 -5.03 5.61
CA ARG A 273 -27.71 -6.01 6.51
C ARG A 273 -27.57 -7.39 5.88
N ILE A 274 -28.51 -7.78 5.02
CA ILE A 274 -28.50 -9.06 4.33
C ILE A 274 -27.26 -9.23 3.43
N GLY A 275 -26.64 -8.13 3.00
CA GLY A 275 -25.37 -8.13 2.27
C GLY A 275 -24.22 -8.73 3.07
N LEU A 276 -24.23 -8.61 4.41
CA LEU A 276 -23.21 -9.17 5.29
C LEU A 276 -23.23 -10.70 5.35
N ALA A 277 -24.28 -11.35 4.81
CA ALA A 277 -24.28 -12.79 4.61
C ALA A 277 -23.15 -13.22 3.65
N LEU A 278 -22.80 -12.40 2.65
CA LEU A 278 -21.76 -12.75 1.68
C LEU A 278 -20.38 -13.00 2.32
N PRO A 279 -19.77 -12.05 3.06
CA PRO A 279 -18.48 -12.31 3.72
C PRO A 279 -18.59 -13.42 4.76
N ALA A 280 -19.72 -13.58 5.46
CA ALA A 280 -19.92 -14.66 6.42
C ALA A 280 -19.93 -16.04 5.74
N VAL A 281 -20.60 -16.17 4.58
CA VAL A 281 -20.63 -17.40 3.78
C VAL A 281 -19.25 -17.71 3.19
N VAL A 282 -18.54 -16.70 2.70
CA VAL A 282 -17.20 -16.89 2.12
C VAL A 282 -16.19 -17.31 3.20
N VAL A 283 -16.10 -16.57 4.31
CA VAL A 283 -15.17 -16.89 5.41
C VAL A 283 -15.59 -18.19 6.11
N GLY A 284 -16.86 -18.33 6.48
CA GLY A 284 -17.38 -19.53 7.14
C GLY A 284 -17.28 -20.76 6.26
N GLY A 285 -17.61 -20.65 4.97
CA GLY A 285 -17.48 -21.72 3.99
C GLY A 285 -16.04 -22.15 3.72
N SER A 286 -15.10 -21.20 3.76
CA SER A 286 -13.66 -21.49 3.65
C SER A 286 -13.11 -22.21 4.88
N LEU A 287 -13.49 -21.75 6.08
CA LEU A 287 -13.08 -22.37 7.35
C LEU A 287 -13.70 -23.77 7.51
N LEU A 288 -14.98 -23.91 7.20
CA LEU A 288 -15.68 -25.19 7.25
C LEU A 288 -15.14 -26.16 6.19
N GLY A 289 -14.87 -25.67 4.98
CA GLY A 289 -14.21 -26.46 3.94
C GLY A 289 -12.83 -26.96 4.39
N ALA A 290 -12.00 -26.07 4.94
CA ALA A 290 -10.69 -26.44 5.49
C ALA A 290 -10.80 -27.44 6.65
N ALA A 291 -11.79 -27.30 7.53
CA ALA A 291 -12.01 -28.23 8.64
C ALA A 291 -12.45 -29.62 8.14
N LEU A 292 -13.34 -29.69 7.15
CA LEU A 292 -13.79 -30.96 6.56
C LEU A 292 -12.67 -31.64 5.76
N VAL A 293 -11.89 -30.90 4.98
CA VAL A 293 -10.70 -31.44 4.29
C VAL A 293 -9.72 -32.04 5.29
N ARG A 294 -9.47 -31.37 6.43
CA ARG A 294 -8.63 -31.93 7.50
C ARG A 294 -9.25 -33.14 8.18
N ALA A 295 -10.56 -33.14 8.42
CA ALA A 295 -11.26 -34.22 9.11
C ALA A 295 -11.35 -35.50 8.26
N PHE A 296 -11.46 -35.36 6.93
CA PHE A 296 -11.51 -36.47 5.98
C PHE A 296 -10.18 -36.76 5.29
N GLU A 297 -9.10 -36.07 5.70
CA GLU A 297 -7.73 -36.26 5.18
C GLU A 297 -7.60 -36.15 3.66
N PHE A 298 -8.44 -35.32 3.01
CA PHE A 298 -8.33 -35.10 1.57
C PHE A 298 -7.05 -34.32 1.23
N ALA A 299 -6.29 -34.81 0.26
CA ALA A 299 -5.12 -34.09 -0.23
C ALA A 299 -5.54 -32.83 -0.97
N GLY A 300 -5.00 -31.69 -0.51
CA GLY A 300 -5.10 -30.43 -1.22
C GLY A 300 -4.20 -30.38 -2.45
N PRO A 301 -4.29 -29.31 -3.25
CA PRO A 301 -3.42 -29.14 -4.40
C PRO A 301 -1.96 -29.01 -3.96
N GLN A 302 -1.05 -29.59 -4.74
CA GLN A 302 0.41 -29.51 -4.56
C GLN A 302 0.93 -28.13 -4.97
N SER A 303 0.51 -27.09 -4.24
CA SER A 303 0.90 -25.72 -4.53
C SER A 303 2.34 -25.46 -4.12
N TRP A 304 3.09 -24.78 -5.00
CA TRP A 304 4.40 -24.21 -4.71
C TRP A 304 4.31 -22.87 -3.97
N VAL A 305 3.12 -22.31 -3.81
CA VAL A 305 2.85 -21.14 -2.96
C VAL A 305 2.37 -21.65 -1.61
N ASP A 306 3.28 -22.28 -0.89
CA ASP A 306 3.02 -22.82 0.44
C ASP A 306 3.67 -21.97 1.53
N TRP A 307 3.46 -22.37 2.79
CA TRP A 307 4.03 -21.64 3.92
C TRP A 307 5.55 -21.68 3.93
N GLN A 308 6.16 -22.76 3.45
CA GLN A 308 7.61 -22.87 3.30
C GLN A 308 8.12 -21.82 2.32
N PHE A 309 7.60 -21.77 1.10
CA PHE A 309 8.01 -20.81 0.06
C PHE A 309 7.90 -19.36 0.53
N LEU A 310 6.85 -19.03 1.31
CA LEU A 310 6.64 -17.68 1.83
C LEU A 310 7.56 -17.32 3.00
N THR A 311 8.04 -18.28 3.79
CA THR A 311 8.79 -18.02 5.03
C THR A 311 10.25 -18.44 5.00
N SER A 312 10.65 -19.28 4.05
CA SER A 312 12.04 -19.68 3.88
C SER A 312 12.84 -18.65 3.08
N ALA A 313 14.15 -18.70 3.26
CA ALA A 313 15.10 -17.97 2.43
C ALA A 313 15.29 -18.65 1.08
N HIS A 314 15.98 -17.99 0.16
CA HIS A 314 16.37 -18.62 -1.10
C HIS A 314 17.14 -19.94 -0.87
N SER A 315 16.95 -20.90 -1.78
CA SER A 315 17.70 -22.15 -1.84
C SER A 315 18.18 -22.42 -3.27
N ARG A 316 19.28 -23.18 -3.39
CA ARG A 316 19.77 -23.69 -4.67
C ARG A 316 18.91 -24.82 -5.23
N ASN A 317 18.08 -25.44 -4.39
CA ASN A 317 17.10 -26.44 -4.80
C ASN A 317 15.75 -25.76 -5.00
N ALA A 318 15.06 -26.06 -6.10
CA ALA A 318 13.77 -25.44 -6.41
C ALA A 318 12.65 -25.82 -5.42
N VAL A 319 12.74 -27.00 -4.78
CA VAL A 319 11.78 -27.47 -3.77
C VAL A 319 11.86 -26.66 -2.49
N ASP A 320 13.07 -26.29 -2.08
CA ASP A 320 13.33 -25.58 -0.82
C ASP A 320 13.43 -24.06 -1.03
N ALA A 321 13.16 -23.58 -2.25
CA ALA A 321 13.30 -22.19 -2.60
C ALA A 321 12.27 -21.34 -1.83
N GLY A 322 12.74 -20.29 -1.18
CA GLY A 322 11.89 -19.32 -0.51
C GLY A 322 12.03 -17.90 -1.06
N LEU A 323 10.98 -17.11 -0.86
CA LEU A 323 10.88 -15.71 -1.29
C LEU A 323 10.94 -14.72 -0.12
N TYR A 324 11.05 -15.20 1.13
CA TYR A 324 10.87 -14.37 2.31
C TYR A 324 11.74 -13.11 2.35
N PRO A 325 13.08 -13.19 2.14
CA PRO A 325 13.93 -11.99 2.12
C PRO A 325 13.55 -10.99 1.03
N ALA A 326 13.10 -11.47 -0.12
CA ALA A 326 12.74 -10.64 -1.27
C ALA A 326 11.38 -9.95 -1.08
N ILE A 327 10.42 -10.58 -0.38
CA ILE A 327 9.15 -9.95 0.02
C ILE A 327 9.46 -8.75 0.93
N GLY A 328 10.26 -8.96 1.98
CA GLY A 328 10.60 -7.90 2.93
C GLY A 328 11.41 -6.79 2.30
N GLY A 329 12.38 -7.16 1.46
CA GLY A 329 13.16 -6.20 0.70
C GLY A 329 12.31 -5.35 -0.25
N SER A 330 11.38 -5.96 -0.98
CA SER A 330 10.41 -5.22 -1.80
C SER A 330 9.52 -4.28 -0.98
N ILE A 331 9.01 -4.73 0.17
CA ILE A 331 8.20 -3.88 1.05
C ILE A 331 9.00 -2.67 1.53
N LEU A 332 10.23 -2.88 2.02
CA LEU A 332 11.09 -1.80 2.48
C LEU A 332 11.48 -0.84 1.36
N LEU A 333 11.79 -1.35 0.17
CA LEU A 333 12.02 -0.53 -1.01
C LEU A 333 10.79 0.32 -1.32
N MET A 334 9.58 -0.24 -1.32
CA MET A 334 8.35 0.53 -1.59
C MET A 334 8.06 1.58 -0.53
N VAL A 335 8.33 1.29 0.75
CA VAL A 335 8.24 2.28 1.84
C VAL A 335 9.21 3.44 1.58
N THR A 336 10.47 3.13 1.26
CA THR A 336 11.48 4.15 0.94
C THR A 336 11.09 4.96 -0.30
N VAL A 337 10.63 4.28 -1.37
CA VAL A 337 10.16 4.93 -2.60
C VAL A 337 9.00 5.88 -2.30
N ALA A 338 8.00 5.45 -1.55
CA ALA A 338 6.86 6.28 -1.18
C ALA A 338 7.30 7.49 -0.34
N LEU A 339 8.21 7.28 0.63
CA LEU A 339 8.72 8.34 1.51
C LEU A 339 9.42 9.46 0.74
N PHE A 340 10.16 9.13 -0.31
CA PHE A 340 10.84 10.14 -1.15
C PHE A 340 9.93 10.68 -2.25
N SER A 341 9.31 9.81 -3.05
CA SER A 341 8.59 10.22 -4.26
C SER A 341 7.29 10.96 -3.97
N PHE A 342 6.55 10.59 -2.92
CA PHE A 342 5.25 11.21 -2.65
C PHE A 342 5.38 12.67 -2.18
N PRO A 343 6.15 12.99 -1.11
CA PRO A 343 6.28 14.38 -0.67
C PRO A 343 6.96 15.27 -1.72
N LEU A 344 8.03 14.78 -2.36
CA LEU A 344 8.75 15.54 -3.38
C LEU A 344 7.90 15.73 -4.64
N GLY A 345 7.24 14.68 -5.11
CA GLY A 345 6.44 14.73 -6.33
C GLY A 345 5.18 15.57 -6.19
N VAL A 346 4.43 15.37 -5.09
CA VAL A 346 3.23 16.18 -4.80
C VAL A 346 3.60 17.62 -4.49
N GLY A 347 4.68 17.85 -3.72
CA GLY A 347 5.16 19.20 -3.43
C GLY A 347 5.57 19.96 -4.69
N ALA A 348 6.30 19.31 -5.60
CA ALA A 348 6.65 19.89 -6.90
C ALA A 348 5.41 20.15 -7.76
N ALA A 349 4.43 19.25 -7.76
CA ALA A 349 3.17 19.44 -8.49
C ALA A 349 2.36 20.64 -7.96
N VAL A 350 2.22 20.77 -6.63
CA VAL A 350 1.55 21.92 -6.00
C VAL A 350 2.28 23.21 -6.34
N TYR A 351 3.61 23.24 -6.28
CA TYR A 351 4.36 24.43 -6.66
C TYR A 351 4.17 24.78 -8.14
N LEU A 352 4.33 23.82 -9.05
CA LEU A 352 4.26 24.06 -10.49
C LEU A 352 2.85 24.44 -10.95
N GLU A 353 1.81 23.95 -10.29
CA GLU A 353 0.44 24.22 -10.68
C GLU A 353 -0.15 25.44 -9.97
N GLU A 354 0.07 25.54 -8.66
CA GLU A 354 -0.60 26.54 -7.82
C GLU A 354 0.30 27.69 -7.42
N TYR A 355 1.60 27.73 -7.75
CA TYR A 355 2.49 28.84 -7.37
C TYR A 355 3.35 29.37 -8.51
N ALA A 356 3.79 28.51 -9.42
CA ALA A 356 4.77 28.86 -10.43
C ALA A 356 4.21 29.93 -11.39
N PRO A 357 4.97 31.00 -11.65
CA PRO A 357 4.60 31.97 -12.66
C PRO A 357 4.76 31.37 -14.05
N ASN A 358 3.97 31.87 -15.01
CA ASN A 358 4.10 31.59 -16.45
C ASN A 358 5.43 32.13 -17.01
N SER A 359 6.53 31.45 -16.67
CA SER A 359 7.91 31.85 -16.94
C SER A 359 8.61 30.83 -17.83
N ARG A 360 9.69 31.26 -18.48
CA ARG A 360 10.54 30.34 -19.27
C ARG A 360 11.11 29.20 -18.41
N LEU A 361 11.42 29.50 -17.14
CA LEU A 361 11.92 28.52 -16.19
C LEU A 361 10.88 27.43 -15.88
N ALA A 362 9.64 27.82 -15.57
CA ALA A 362 8.55 26.86 -15.33
C ALA A 362 8.32 25.97 -16.56
N ARG A 363 8.34 26.56 -17.77
CA ARG A 363 8.20 25.82 -19.02
C ARG A 363 9.37 24.86 -19.28
N LEU A 364 10.60 25.27 -18.96
CA LEU A 364 11.78 24.42 -19.03
C LEU A 364 11.66 23.22 -18.08
N ILE A 365 11.24 23.45 -16.84
CA ILE A 365 11.02 22.39 -15.85
C ILE A 365 9.95 21.41 -16.36
N ASP A 366 8.84 21.91 -16.90
CA ASP A 366 7.74 21.10 -17.44
C ASP A 366 8.19 20.18 -18.59
N VAL A 367 8.98 20.71 -19.51
CA VAL A 367 9.56 19.92 -20.62
C VAL A 367 10.50 18.85 -20.08
N ASN A 368 11.37 19.18 -19.10
CA ASN A 368 12.29 18.21 -18.52
C ASN A 368 11.56 17.09 -17.77
N ILE A 369 10.53 17.41 -16.99
CA ILE A 369 9.72 16.40 -16.28
C ILE A 369 9.06 15.45 -17.29
N SER A 370 8.52 16.00 -18.38
CA SER A 370 7.90 15.20 -19.44
C SER A 370 8.91 14.30 -20.15
N ASN A 371 10.10 14.83 -20.44
CA ASN A 371 11.19 14.05 -21.05
C ASN A 371 11.70 12.94 -20.11
N LEU A 372 11.84 13.22 -18.81
CA LEU A 372 12.25 12.25 -17.81
C LEU A 372 11.29 11.05 -17.72
N ALA A 373 9.98 11.28 -17.89
CA ALA A 373 9.00 10.18 -17.92
C ALA A 373 9.22 9.20 -19.09
N GLY A 374 9.88 9.64 -20.17
CA GLY A 374 10.23 8.80 -21.33
C GLY A 374 11.59 8.11 -21.25
N VAL A 375 12.39 8.37 -20.22
CA VAL A 375 13.73 7.79 -20.07
C VAL A 375 13.65 6.31 -19.69
N PRO A 376 14.43 5.41 -20.34
CA PRO A 376 14.47 4.00 -19.98
C PRO A 376 14.94 3.76 -18.53
N SER A 377 14.37 2.76 -17.85
CA SER A 377 14.63 2.52 -16.41
C SER A 377 16.09 2.17 -16.10
N VAL A 378 16.82 1.52 -17.02
CA VAL A 378 18.27 1.24 -16.90
C VAL A 378 19.08 2.53 -16.67
N VAL A 379 18.71 3.62 -17.34
CA VAL A 379 19.43 4.90 -17.22
C VAL A 379 19.29 5.48 -15.82
N TYR A 380 18.11 5.35 -15.19
CA TYR A 380 17.92 5.73 -13.79
C TYR A 380 18.78 4.90 -12.85
N GLY A 381 18.96 3.61 -13.14
CA GLY A 381 19.90 2.75 -12.42
C GLY A 381 21.34 3.24 -12.47
N LEU A 382 21.82 3.58 -13.66
CA LEU A 382 23.16 4.17 -13.85
C LEU A 382 23.30 5.53 -13.17
N LEU A 383 22.25 6.35 -13.19
CA LEU A 383 22.20 7.62 -12.47
C LEU A 383 22.27 7.40 -10.95
N GLY A 384 21.50 6.45 -10.41
CA GLY A 384 21.56 6.08 -9.00
C GLY A 384 22.94 5.60 -8.57
N LEU A 385 23.60 4.79 -9.40
CA LEU A 385 24.98 4.37 -9.19
C LEU A 385 25.95 5.57 -9.21
N GLY A 386 25.81 6.48 -10.18
CA GLY A 386 26.67 7.65 -10.28
C GLY A 386 26.49 8.63 -9.13
N VAL A 387 25.25 8.94 -8.75
CA VAL A 387 24.93 9.96 -7.75
C VAL A 387 25.06 9.40 -6.34
N PHE A 388 24.34 8.33 -6.02
CA PHE A 388 24.30 7.84 -4.63
C PHE A 388 25.55 7.04 -4.27
N VAL A 389 25.96 6.12 -5.14
CA VAL A 389 27.10 5.24 -4.83
C VAL A 389 28.43 5.95 -5.04
N ARG A 390 28.65 6.59 -6.19
CA ARG A 390 29.95 7.20 -6.50
C ARG A 390 30.13 8.60 -5.94
N TYR A 391 29.13 9.47 -6.05
CA TYR A 391 29.27 10.87 -5.62
C TYR A 391 29.03 11.06 -4.11
N PHE A 392 28.00 10.42 -3.55
CA PHE A 392 27.70 10.47 -2.12
C PHE A 392 28.34 9.32 -1.30
N ASP A 393 29.20 8.52 -1.93
CA ASP A 393 29.95 7.41 -1.31
C ASP A 393 29.07 6.44 -0.48
N GLN A 394 27.84 6.17 -0.95
CA GLN A 394 26.93 5.26 -0.26
C GLN A 394 27.15 3.82 -0.72
N PRO A 395 26.96 2.82 0.16
CA PRO A 395 27.06 1.42 -0.24
C PRO A 395 26.03 1.08 -1.33
N SER A 396 26.51 0.41 -2.38
CA SER A 396 25.69 -0.07 -3.50
C SER A 396 24.59 -1.04 -3.03
N GLY A 397 23.49 -1.18 -3.78
CA GLY A 397 22.52 -2.24 -3.53
C GLY A 397 21.84 -2.27 -2.15
N THR A 398 21.79 -1.14 -1.44
CA THR A 398 21.12 -1.01 -0.14
C THR A 398 19.66 -0.61 -0.28
N VAL A 399 18.85 -0.81 0.76
CA VAL A 399 17.43 -0.36 0.78
C VAL A 399 17.33 1.13 0.46
N LEU A 400 18.18 1.96 1.07
CA LEU A 400 18.17 3.41 0.87
C LEU A 400 18.52 3.79 -0.57
N VAL A 401 19.62 3.27 -1.11
CA VAL A 401 20.07 3.58 -2.47
C VAL A 401 19.12 3.03 -3.52
N GLY A 402 18.64 1.79 -3.34
CA GLY A 402 17.63 1.18 -4.20
C GLY A 402 16.32 1.95 -4.19
N GLY A 403 15.82 2.29 -3.00
CA GLY A 403 14.58 3.04 -2.84
C GLY A 403 14.68 4.46 -3.40
N ALA A 404 15.79 5.16 -3.16
CA ALA A 404 16.02 6.49 -3.72
C ALA A 404 16.14 6.46 -5.25
N THR A 405 16.80 5.45 -5.82
CA THR A 405 16.93 5.28 -7.28
C THR A 405 15.57 5.00 -7.93
N LEU A 406 14.78 4.09 -7.35
CA LEU A 406 13.42 3.82 -7.80
C LEU A 406 12.50 5.03 -7.60
N ALA A 407 12.69 5.82 -6.54
CA ALA A 407 11.96 7.07 -6.34
C ALA A 407 12.25 8.07 -7.47
N LEU A 408 13.50 8.23 -7.89
CA LEU A 408 13.85 9.08 -9.03
C LEU A 408 13.17 8.62 -10.33
N LEU A 409 13.09 7.32 -10.56
CA LEU A 409 12.42 6.74 -11.74
C LEU A 409 10.93 7.09 -11.78
N ILE A 410 10.23 7.00 -10.65
CA ILE A 410 8.78 7.25 -10.63
C ILE A 410 8.39 8.70 -10.34
N LEU A 411 9.33 9.53 -9.86
CA LEU A 411 9.08 10.92 -9.49
C LEU A 411 8.38 11.72 -10.61
N PRO A 412 8.78 11.64 -11.91
CA PRO A 412 8.09 12.35 -12.98
C PRO A 412 6.62 11.92 -13.12
N ILE A 413 6.32 10.64 -12.93
CA ILE A 413 4.96 10.09 -13.00
C ILE A 413 4.10 10.65 -11.87
N VAL A 414 4.64 10.71 -10.65
CA VAL A 414 3.95 11.30 -9.49
C VAL A 414 3.69 12.79 -9.71
N ILE A 415 4.65 13.54 -10.25
CA ILE A 415 4.49 14.98 -10.52
C ILE A 415 3.38 15.21 -11.56
N ILE A 416 3.44 14.53 -12.71
CA ILE A 416 2.49 14.73 -13.81
C ILE A 416 1.07 14.38 -13.37
N SER A 417 0.89 13.21 -12.74
CA SER A 417 -0.41 12.77 -12.28
C SER A 417 -0.99 13.66 -11.17
N SER A 418 -0.15 14.15 -10.26
CA SER A 418 -0.58 15.08 -9.22
C SER A 418 -0.98 16.44 -9.78
N ARG A 419 -0.29 16.94 -10.82
CA ARG A 419 -0.70 18.18 -11.51
C ARG A 419 -2.03 18.03 -12.22
N GLU A 420 -2.25 16.93 -12.92
CA GLU A 420 -3.53 16.68 -13.58
C GLU A 420 -4.68 16.61 -12.56
N ALA A 421 -4.43 15.99 -11.40
CA ALA A 421 -5.39 15.99 -10.30
C ALA A 421 -5.67 17.40 -9.77
N LEU A 422 -4.66 18.26 -9.62
CA LEU A 422 -4.83 19.66 -9.20
C LEU A 422 -5.61 20.48 -10.24
N ARG A 423 -5.31 20.29 -11.54
CA ARG A 423 -6.01 20.94 -12.65
C ARG A 423 -7.47 20.56 -12.76
N SER A 424 -7.82 19.34 -12.36
CA SER A 424 -9.22 18.86 -12.40
C SER A 424 -10.16 19.62 -11.45
N VAL A 425 -9.63 20.35 -10.47
CA VAL A 425 -10.44 21.22 -9.60
C VAL A 425 -10.92 22.43 -10.42
N PRO A 426 -12.23 22.73 -10.48
CA PRO A 426 -12.74 23.87 -11.25
C PRO A 426 -12.24 25.22 -10.71
N ASP A 427 -11.95 26.16 -11.61
CA ASP A 427 -11.49 27.51 -11.23
C ASP A 427 -12.54 28.30 -10.45
N ASP A 428 -13.83 28.05 -10.68
CA ASP A 428 -14.93 28.68 -9.92
C ASP A 428 -14.78 28.43 -8.41
N MET A 429 -14.30 27.25 -8.00
CA MET A 429 -14.05 26.94 -6.59
C MET A 429 -12.88 27.76 -6.03
N ARG A 430 -11.85 27.99 -6.84
CA ARG A 430 -10.71 28.85 -6.46
C ARG A 430 -11.17 30.30 -6.31
N GLN A 431 -11.91 30.81 -7.29
CA GLN A 431 -12.42 32.18 -7.29
C GLN A 431 -13.43 32.42 -6.16
N ALA A 432 -14.30 31.46 -5.85
CA ALA A 432 -15.20 31.54 -4.71
C ALA A 432 -14.43 31.64 -3.38
N SER A 433 -13.36 30.85 -3.21
CA SER A 433 -12.48 30.94 -2.03
C SER A 433 -11.82 32.32 -1.92
N TYR A 434 -11.30 32.86 -3.03
CA TYR A 434 -10.73 34.20 -3.06
C TYR A 434 -11.77 35.30 -2.79
N GLY A 435 -12.99 35.15 -3.30
CA GLY A 435 -14.12 36.05 -3.05
C GLY A 435 -14.53 36.12 -1.57
N MET A 436 -14.27 35.07 -0.80
CA MET A 436 -14.46 35.03 0.65
C MET A 436 -13.28 35.64 1.44
N GLY A 437 -12.28 36.20 0.76
CA GLY A 437 -11.08 36.79 1.37
C GLY A 437 -10.00 35.78 1.74
N ALA A 438 -10.08 34.53 1.26
CA ALA A 438 -9.05 33.53 1.54
C ALA A 438 -7.75 33.85 0.79
N THR A 439 -6.61 33.60 1.44
CA THR A 439 -5.28 33.67 0.82
C THR A 439 -5.05 32.47 -0.11
N ARG A 440 -4.09 32.59 -1.05
CA ARG A 440 -3.66 31.49 -1.94
C ARG A 440 -3.34 30.20 -1.18
N TRP A 441 -2.61 30.31 -0.07
CA TRP A 441 -2.33 29.17 0.81
C TRP A 441 -3.61 28.54 1.40
N GLN A 442 -4.55 29.36 1.87
CA GLN A 442 -5.82 28.85 2.41
C GLN A 442 -6.66 28.17 1.33
N THR A 443 -6.71 28.73 0.11
CA THR A 443 -7.40 28.12 -1.03
C THR A 443 -6.77 26.78 -1.40
N VAL A 444 -5.43 26.71 -1.52
CA VAL A 444 -4.72 25.47 -1.82
C VAL A 444 -4.95 24.41 -0.74
N LYS A 445 -4.80 24.78 0.54
CA LYS A 445 -4.92 23.87 1.67
C LYS A 445 -6.34 23.37 1.91
N ASN A 446 -7.34 24.25 1.83
CA ASN A 446 -8.71 23.95 2.26
C ASN A 446 -9.64 23.56 1.11
N VAL A 447 -9.31 23.92 -0.13
CA VAL A 447 -10.17 23.66 -1.30
C VAL A 447 -9.47 22.75 -2.30
N VAL A 448 -8.32 23.16 -2.84
CA VAL A 448 -7.69 22.46 -3.96
C VAL A 448 -7.14 21.10 -3.54
N LEU A 449 -6.26 21.06 -2.54
CA LEU A 449 -5.63 19.81 -2.08
C LEU A 449 -6.64 18.76 -1.61
N PRO A 450 -7.66 19.08 -0.78
CA PRO A 450 -8.65 18.08 -0.38
C PRO A 450 -9.47 17.56 -1.56
N ARG A 451 -9.81 18.41 -2.54
CA ARG A 451 -10.58 18.02 -3.73
C ARG A 451 -9.75 17.17 -4.70
N SER A 452 -8.47 17.47 -4.88
CA SER A 452 -7.59 16.71 -5.78
C SER A 452 -6.96 15.46 -5.14
N PHE A 453 -7.06 15.29 -3.82
CA PHE A 453 -6.34 14.25 -3.08
C PHE A 453 -6.57 12.83 -3.61
N SER A 454 -7.81 12.48 -3.96
CA SER A 454 -8.12 11.16 -4.53
C SER A 454 -7.43 10.93 -5.89
N GLY A 455 -7.30 11.97 -6.70
CA GLY A 455 -6.56 11.94 -7.96
C GLY A 455 -5.05 11.80 -7.74
N ILE A 456 -4.48 12.60 -6.83
CA ILE A 456 -3.07 12.54 -6.43
C ILE A 456 -2.71 11.15 -5.91
N LEU A 457 -3.54 10.59 -5.01
CA LEU A 457 -3.35 9.23 -4.50
C LEU A 457 -3.37 8.24 -5.66
N THR A 458 -4.38 8.26 -6.52
CA THR A 458 -4.49 7.31 -7.64
C THR A 458 -3.26 7.35 -8.54
N GLY A 459 -2.77 8.55 -8.88
CA GLY A 459 -1.54 8.73 -9.66
C GLY A 459 -0.30 8.15 -8.96
N THR A 460 -0.14 8.44 -7.67
CA THR A 460 0.96 7.91 -6.85
C THR A 460 0.92 6.39 -6.75
N ILE A 461 -0.27 5.82 -6.57
CA ILE A 461 -0.49 4.37 -6.46
C ILE A 461 -0.05 3.66 -7.72
N LEU A 462 -0.46 4.17 -8.89
CA LEU A 462 -0.06 3.61 -10.18
C LEU A 462 1.45 3.73 -10.38
N ALA A 463 2.07 4.82 -9.92
CA ALA A 463 3.51 5.00 -9.96
C ALA A 463 4.26 3.99 -9.06
N LEU A 464 3.78 3.75 -7.83
CA LEU A 464 4.34 2.72 -6.93
C LEU A 464 4.14 1.30 -7.49
N GLY A 465 2.96 1.03 -8.09
CA GLY A 465 2.67 -0.22 -8.77
C GLY A 465 3.60 -0.49 -9.97
N ARG A 466 4.14 0.56 -10.59
CA ARG A 466 5.24 0.43 -11.55
C ARG A 466 6.56 0.13 -10.84
N ALA A 467 6.93 0.91 -9.81
CA ALA A 467 8.21 0.75 -9.10
C ALA A 467 8.41 -0.66 -8.53
N ILE A 468 7.37 -1.29 -7.98
CA ILE A 468 7.47 -2.62 -7.37
C ILE A 468 7.89 -3.70 -8.38
N GLY A 469 7.63 -3.48 -9.68
CA GLY A 469 7.99 -4.37 -10.78
C GLY A 469 9.29 -4.01 -11.51
N GLU A 470 9.96 -2.92 -11.14
CA GLU A 470 11.18 -2.48 -11.83
C GLU A 470 12.39 -3.30 -11.34
N THR A 471 13.07 -3.97 -12.29
CA THR A 471 14.24 -4.81 -12.00
C THR A 471 15.55 -4.16 -12.47
N ALA A 472 15.52 -3.54 -13.66
CA ALA A 472 16.70 -2.97 -14.29
C ALA A 472 17.46 -1.93 -13.43
N PRO A 473 16.80 -0.96 -12.77
CA PRO A 473 17.51 0.00 -11.92
C PRO A 473 18.26 -0.68 -10.77
N LEU A 474 17.67 -1.71 -10.17
CA LEU A 474 18.26 -2.44 -9.04
C LEU A 474 19.51 -3.22 -9.45
N ILE A 475 19.47 -3.88 -10.61
CA ILE A 475 20.66 -4.56 -11.16
C ILE A 475 21.79 -3.54 -11.37
N MET A 476 21.48 -2.39 -11.98
CA MET A 476 22.50 -1.37 -12.29
C MET A 476 23.19 -0.77 -11.07
N ILE A 477 22.47 -0.61 -9.95
CA ILE A 477 23.06 -0.11 -8.69
C ILE A 477 23.78 -1.19 -7.88
N GLY A 478 23.92 -2.41 -8.41
CA GLY A 478 24.57 -3.53 -7.73
C GLY A 478 23.77 -4.09 -6.56
N ALA A 479 22.43 -4.08 -6.65
CA ALA A 479 21.59 -4.85 -5.73
C ALA A 479 21.88 -6.35 -5.91
N PRO A 480 22.10 -7.11 -4.83
CA PRO A 480 22.33 -8.55 -4.95
C PRO A 480 21.11 -9.26 -5.55
N ASP A 481 21.35 -10.14 -6.52
CA ASP A 481 20.28 -10.90 -7.19
C ASP A 481 19.47 -11.76 -6.20
N VAL A 482 20.17 -12.29 -5.18
CA VAL A 482 19.64 -13.20 -4.16
C VAL A 482 20.19 -12.84 -2.78
N LEU A 483 19.32 -12.82 -1.77
CA LEU A 483 19.69 -12.71 -0.36
C LEU A 483 19.12 -13.87 0.46
N PHE A 484 19.86 -14.27 1.50
CA PHE A 484 19.43 -15.32 2.43
C PHE A 484 18.89 -14.77 3.77
N SER A 485 19.08 -13.48 4.02
CA SER A 485 18.67 -12.81 5.25
C SER A 485 17.78 -11.62 4.95
N LEU A 486 16.84 -11.32 5.85
CA LEU A 486 15.98 -10.16 5.73
C LEU A 486 16.78 -8.87 5.98
N PRO A 487 16.58 -7.80 5.18
CA PRO A 487 17.14 -6.49 5.51
C PRO A 487 16.39 -5.88 6.70
N THR A 488 17.12 -5.55 7.75
CA THR A 488 16.57 -4.93 8.98
C THR A 488 16.83 -3.43 9.07
N GLU A 489 17.71 -2.89 8.23
CA GLU A 489 18.14 -1.49 8.24
C GLU A 489 18.10 -0.88 6.83
N PHE A 490 17.98 0.45 6.73
CA PHE A 490 18.00 1.14 5.44
C PHE A 490 19.36 1.07 4.71
N SER A 491 20.44 0.90 5.47
CA SER A 491 21.81 0.69 4.99
C SER A 491 22.10 -0.77 4.62
N ALA A 492 21.21 -1.70 4.95
CA ALA A 492 21.42 -3.12 4.62
C ALA A 492 21.24 -3.37 3.12
N LYS A 493 21.97 -4.36 2.60
CA LYS A 493 21.78 -4.86 1.24
C LYS A 493 20.37 -5.42 1.07
N VAL A 494 19.79 -5.25 -0.11
CA VAL A 494 18.40 -5.64 -0.38
C VAL A 494 18.28 -6.40 -1.70
N SER A 495 17.42 -7.42 -1.71
CA SER A 495 16.87 -8.01 -2.94
C SER A 495 15.37 -7.73 -3.01
N ALA A 496 14.83 -7.70 -4.22
CA ALA A 496 13.42 -7.45 -4.50
C ALA A 496 12.79 -8.67 -5.16
N MET A 497 11.49 -8.88 -4.99
CA MET A 497 10.77 -10.00 -5.61
C MET A 497 11.01 -10.13 -7.13
N PRO A 498 10.92 -9.06 -7.95
CA PRO A 498 11.20 -9.20 -9.39
C PRO A 498 12.64 -9.61 -9.69
N LEU A 499 13.59 -9.13 -8.89
CA LEU A 499 15.01 -9.46 -9.03
C LEU A 499 15.26 -10.93 -8.68
N GLN A 500 14.62 -11.43 -7.63
CA GLN A 500 14.69 -12.84 -7.24
C GLN A 500 14.07 -13.76 -8.30
N VAL A 501 12.93 -13.36 -8.88
CA VAL A 501 12.28 -14.09 -9.99
C VAL A 501 13.17 -14.08 -11.24
N PHE A 502 13.77 -12.94 -11.57
CA PHE A 502 14.74 -12.83 -12.65
C PHE A 502 15.95 -13.75 -12.41
N ALA A 503 16.48 -13.78 -11.19
CA ALA A 503 17.59 -14.65 -10.83
C ALA A 503 17.25 -16.13 -11.04
N TRP A 504 16.07 -16.58 -10.61
CA TRP A 504 15.62 -17.95 -10.86
C TRP A 504 15.45 -18.26 -12.35
N ALA A 505 14.90 -17.31 -13.10
CA ALA A 505 14.64 -17.47 -14.53
C ALA A 505 15.89 -17.34 -15.42
N SER A 506 17.00 -16.77 -14.93
CA SER A 506 18.20 -16.51 -15.75
C SER A 506 19.46 -17.18 -15.22
N LEU A 507 19.71 -17.12 -13.92
CA LEU A 507 20.93 -17.64 -13.28
C LEU A 507 20.77 -19.12 -12.87
N TYR A 508 19.58 -19.51 -12.39
CA TYR A 508 19.28 -20.87 -11.92
C TYR A 508 18.37 -21.65 -12.87
N ALA A 509 18.43 -21.36 -14.17
CA ALA A 509 17.52 -21.77 -15.25
C ALA A 509 17.40 -23.29 -15.51
N THR A 510 17.10 -24.08 -14.49
CA THR A 510 16.75 -25.51 -14.60
C THR A 510 15.24 -25.68 -14.79
N PRO A 511 14.79 -26.79 -15.40
CA PRO A 511 13.37 -27.08 -15.56
C PRO A 511 12.58 -27.00 -14.25
N GLU A 512 13.19 -27.38 -13.13
CA GLU A 512 12.55 -27.35 -11.82
C GLU A 512 12.27 -25.91 -11.33
N PHE A 513 13.20 -24.97 -11.53
CA PHE A 513 12.95 -23.56 -11.16
C PHE A 513 11.84 -22.94 -12.03
N TYR A 514 11.81 -23.26 -13.33
CA TYR A 514 10.77 -22.75 -14.25
C TYR A 514 9.37 -23.28 -13.96
N GLN A 515 9.24 -24.51 -13.46
CA GLN A 515 7.94 -25.13 -13.20
C GLN A 515 7.45 -24.91 -11.76
N ARG A 516 8.33 -24.49 -10.85
CA ARG A 516 8.04 -24.40 -9.41
C ARG A 516 8.20 -22.97 -8.88
N ALA A 517 9.45 -22.55 -8.66
CA ALA A 517 9.78 -21.32 -7.97
C ALA A 517 9.43 -20.05 -8.77
N VAL A 518 9.62 -20.05 -10.09
CA VAL A 518 9.31 -18.89 -10.95
C VAL A 518 7.80 -18.61 -10.98
N PRO A 519 6.92 -19.58 -11.31
CA PRO A 519 5.47 -19.36 -11.26
C PRO A 519 4.98 -18.96 -9.88
N ALA A 520 5.45 -19.62 -8.82
CA ALA A 520 5.12 -19.28 -7.44
C ALA A 520 5.52 -17.84 -7.09
N GLY A 521 6.75 -17.44 -7.44
CA GLY A 521 7.25 -16.08 -7.24
C GLY A 521 6.44 -15.02 -7.98
N VAL A 522 6.02 -15.29 -9.22
CA VAL A 522 5.16 -14.39 -10.00
C VAL A 522 3.78 -14.27 -9.37
N VAL A 523 3.17 -15.36 -8.92
CA VAL A 523 1.87 -15.32 -8.22
C VAL A 523 1.96 -14.50 -6.94
N VAL A 524 3.02 -14.66 -6.16
CA VAL A 524 3.23 -13.85 -4.94
C VAL A 524 3.44 -12.37 -5.29
N LEU A 525 4.27 -12.05 -6.29
CA LEU A 525 4.49 -10.68 -6.76
C LEU A 525 3.18 -10.01 -7.21
N VAL A 526 2.38 -10.69 -8.03
CA VAL A 526 1.09 -10.19 -8.50
C VAL A 526 0.12 -10.04 -7.32
N SER A 527 0.11 -10.99 -6.39
CA SER A 527 -0.73 -10.92 -5.18
C SER A 527 -0.38 -9.69 -4.34
N VAL A 528 0.91 -9.43 -4.09
CA VAL A 528 1.38 -8.25 -3.34
C VAL A 528 1.05 -6.96 -4.10
N LEU A 529 1.22 -6.92 -5.43
CA LEU A 529 0.86 -5.77 -6.25
C LEU A 529 -0.65 -5.48 -6.17
N LEU A 530 -1.48 -6.50 -6.29
CA LEU A 530 -2.93 -6.38 -6.16
C LEU A 530 -3.34 -5.93 -4.75
N ALA A 531 -2.69 -6.47 -3.71
CA ALA A 531 -2.91 -6.04 -2.33
C ALA A 531 -2.63 -4.55 -2.14
N MET A 532 -1.44 -4.12 -2.58
CA MET A 532 -1.00 -2.74 -2.49
C MET A 532 -1.95 -1.80 -3.21
N ASN A 533 -2.34 -2.13 -4.45
CA ASN A 533 -3.30 -1.36 -5.24
C ASN A 533 -4.71 -1.35 -4.63
N SER A 534 -5.13 -2.44 -3.98
CA SER A 534 -6.46 -2.53 -3.39
C SER A 534 -6.60 -1.67 -2.13
N VAL A 535 -5.60 -1.64 -1.24
CA VAL A 535 -5.57 -0.73 -0.06
C VAL A 535 -5.73 0.72 -0.53
N ALA A 536 -4.97 1.05 -1.54
CA ALA A 536 -4.97 2.30 -2.25
C ALA A 536 -6.34 2.71 -2.82
N ILE A 537 -7.04 1.77 -3.48
CA ILE A 537 -8.40 1.98 -4.01
C ILE A 537 -9.40 2.18 -2.87
N VAL A 538 -9.29 1.44 -1.77
CA VAL A 538 -10.15 1.61 -0.59
C VAL A 538 -9.98 3.01 0.00
N LEU A 539 -8.73 3.48 0.14
CA LEU A 539 -8.44 4.85 0.59
C LEU A 539 -9.06 5.88 -0.36
N ARG A 540 -8.92 5.71 -1.68
CA ARG A 540 -9.52 6.60 -2.71
C ARG A 540 -11.05 6.68 -2.59
N ASN A 541 -11.72 5.53 -2.49
CA ASN A 541 -13.19 5.48 -2.47
C ASN A 541 -13.79 6.21 -1.26
N ARG A 542 -13.05 6.32 -0.14
CA ARG A 542 -13.49 7.13 1.01
C ARG A 542 -13.57 8.62 0.66
N TYR A 543 -12.50 9.17 0.08
CA TYR A 543 -12.43 10.59 -0.26
C TYR A 543 -13.39 11.00 -1.38
N GLN A 544 -13.71 10.10 -2.30
CA GLN A 544 -14.69 10.38 -3.37
C GLN A 544 -16.13 10.48 -2.85
N ASN A 545 -16.48 9.74 -1.79
CA ASN A 545 -17.84 9.76 -1.22
C ASN A 545 -18.09 10.94 -0.26
N GLU A 546 -17.02 11.64 0.17
CA GLU A 546 -17.11 12.84 1.02
C GLU A 546 -17.15 14.14 0.19
N GLN A 547 -17.01 14.05 -1.14
CA GLN A 547 -17.03 15.17 -2.10
C GLN A 547 -18.39 15.37 -2.74
#